data_AF-A0A9E2RG75-F1
#
_entry.id   AF-A0A9E2RG75-F1
#
_cell.length_a   1.000
_cell.length_b   1.000
_cell.length_c   1.000
_cell.angle_alpha   90.00
_cell.angle_beta   90.00
_cell.angle_gamma   90.00
#
_symmetry.space_group_name_H-M   'P 1'
#
loop_
_entity.id
_entity.type
_entity.pdbx_description
1 polymer ?
#
loop_
_entity_poly.entity_id
_entity_poly.type
_entity_poly.pdbx_seq_one_letter_code
_entity_poly.pdbx_strand_id
1 'polypeptide(L)'
;MNLYPLQRLRLLFTVLIVLGSSSLLAPPVDAVPMVKDPKGFEGIPWGATFSETADFLLVENSPQIKGYELKQGPPPLGPAKVDSMRFLTYNGEFARVVIRYQGKATHDQIVDYFQSLYGPLDRTPGQIAKGAVQQLNWQGDESEIILTYRSSTDRGIIFFEHR
;
A
#
# COMPACT_ATOMS: atom_id res chain seq x y z
N MET A 1 -29.78 -68.30 -23.09
CA MET A 1 -28.56 -68.47 -22.27
C MET A 1 -27.56 -67.38 -22.67
N ASN A 2 -27.23 -66.48 -21.73
CA ASN A 2 -25.91 -65.84 -21.46
C ASN A 2 -24.88 -65.82 -22.62
N LEU A 3 -24.16 -64.74 -22.97
CA LEU A 3 -23.62 -63.58 -22.24
C LEU A 3 -23.32 -62.41 -23.23
N TYR A 4 -23.43 -61.16 -22.78
CA TYR A 4 -22.74 -60.00 -23.39
C TYR A 4 -21.22 -60.09 -23.10
N PRO A 5 -20.31 -59.60 -23.96
CA PRO A 5 -19.98 -58.17 -23.90
C PRO A 5 -19.46 -57.56 -25.21
N LEU A 6 -19.84 -56.31 -25.51
CA LEU A 6 -18.97 -55.27 -26.09
C LEU A 6 -19.75 -53.95 -26.25
N GLN A 7 -20.40 -53.51 -25.16
CA GLN A 7 -20.62 -52.08 -24.95
C GLN A 7 -19.28 -51.44 -24.55
N ARG A 8 -18.42 -51.14 -25.52
CA ARG A 8 -17.16 -50.40 -25.26
C ARG A 8 -16.85 -49.28 -26.26
N LEU A 9 -17.82 -48.84 -27.06
CA LEU A 9 -17.53 -47.88 -28.13
C LEU A 9 -18.30 -46.55 -28.10
N ARG A 10 -19.08 -46.23 -27.06
CA ARG A 10 -19.78 -44.92 -26.99
C ARG A 10 -19.82 -44.29 -25.61
N LEU A 11 -18.73 -44.37 -24.86
CA LEU A 11 -18.55 -43.66 -23.58
C LEU A 11 -17.15 -43.03 -23.48
N LEU A 12 -16.69 -42.44 -24.58
CA LEU A 12 -15.55 -41.54 -24.60
C LEU A 12 -16.06 -40.29 -25.29
N PHE A 13 -16.68 -39.36 -24.54
CA PHE A 13 -16.86 -37.94 -24.89
C PHE A 13 -17.78 -37.16 -23.91
N THR A 14 -18.18 -37.74 -22.78
CA THR A 14 -19.07 -37.03 -21.80
C THR A 14 -18.55 -37.04 -20.36
N VAL A 15 -17.28 -37.40 -20.11
CA VAL A 15 -16.65 -37.29 -18.78
C VAL A 15 -15.29 -36.59 -18.91
N LEU A 16 -15.27 -35.43 -19.58
CA LEU A 16 -14.10 -34.55 -19.58
C LEU A 16 -14.49 -33.06 -19.59
N ILE A 17 -15.69 -32.74 -19.09
CA ILE A 17 -16.21 -31.38 -18.99
C ILE A 17 -16.43 -30.95 -17.52
N VAL A 18 -16.26 -31.83 -16.53
CA VAL A 18 -16.59 -31.53 -15.12
C VAL A 18 -15.37 -31.32 -14.20
N LEU A 19 -14.13 -31.54 -14.68
CA LEU A 19 -12.92 -31.44 -13.83
C LEU A 19 -11.96 -30.28 -14.17
N GLY A 20 -12.36 -29.35 -15.03
CA GLY A 20 -11.46 -28.31 -15.56
C GLY A 20 -11.83 -26.87 -15.19
N SER A 21 -12.68 -26.63 -14.20
CA SER A 21 -13.19 -25.28 -13.91
C SER A 21 -13.21 -24.95 -12.42
N SER A 22 -12.23 -25.44 -11.67
CA SER A 22 -11.85 -24.78 -10.41
C SER A 22 -10.92 -23.63 -10.76
N SER A 23 -11.48 -22.58 -11.35
CA SER A 23 -10.84 -21.27 -11.33
C SER A 23 -10.69 -20.90 -9.86
N LEU A 24 -9.47 -21.02 -9.33
CA LEU A 24 -9.09 -20.38 -8.09
C LEU A 24 -9.27 -18.87 -8.31
N LEU A 25 -10.47 -18.37 -8.09
CA LEU A 25 -10.73 -16.97 -7.87
C LEU A 25 -10.00 -16.65 -6.56
N ALA A 26 -8.78 -16.13 -6.68
CA ALA A 26 -8.14 -15.49 -5.55
C ALA A 26 -9.11 -14.41 -5.04
N PRO A 27 -9.42 -14.37 -3.74
CA PRO A 27 -10.25 -13.29 -3.20
C PRO A 27 -9.59 -11.95 -3.55
N PRO A 28 -10.39 -10.90 -3.82
CA PRO A 28 -9.85 -9.56 -3.95
C PRO A 28 -8.98 -9.29 -2.72
N VAL A 29 -7.75 -8.86 -2.97
CA VAL A 29 -6.82 -8.41 -1.94
C VAL A 29 -7.37 -7.06 -1.46
N ASP A 30 -8.35 -7.10 -0.57
CA ASP A 30 -8.97 -5.87 -0.04
C ASP A 30 -7.95 -5.10 0.80
N ALA A 31 -7.94 -3.78 0.68
CA ALA A 31 -7.15 -2.95 1.57
C ALA A 31 -7.68 -3.03 3.00
N VAL A 32 -6.83 -2.79 3.99
CA VAL A 32 -7.23 -2.86 5.40
C VAL A 32 -7.99 -1.57 5.75
N PRO A 33 -9.26 -1.64 6.20
CA PRO A 33 -9.97 -0.47 6.68
C PRO A 33 -9.23 0.13 7.89
N MET A 34 -9.01 1.45 7.87
CA MET A 34 -8.34 2.13 8.97
C MET A 34 -9.23 2.17 10.22
N VAL A 35 -8.66 1.84 11.37
CA VAL A 35 -9.31 2.05 12.68
C VAL A 35 -9.43 3.55 12.99
N LYS A 36 -8.42 4.33 12.60
CA LYS A 36 -8.40 5.78 12.74
C LYS A 36 -7.88 6.40 11.44
N ASP A 37 -8.82 6.87 10.63
CA ASP A 37 -8.52 7.61 9.40
C ASP A 37 -7.92 8.99 9.75
N PRO A 38 -6.65 9.26 9.42
CA PRO A 38 -6.09 10.58 9.62
C PRO A 38 -6.79 11.59 8.70
N LYS A 39 -6.89 12.84 9.13
CA LYS A 39 -7.54 13.92 8.37
C LYS A 39 -6.51 14.91 7.84
N GLY A 40 -5.28 14.44 7.68
CA GLY A 40 -4.08 15.24 7.46
C GLY A 40 -2.80 14.47 7.81
N PHE A 41 -1.69 15.18 7.88
CA PHE A 41 -0.40 14.63 8.30
C PHE A 41 0.32 15.63 9.21
N GLU A 42 0.80 15.18 10.37
CA GLU A 42 1.54 15.99 11.36
C GLU A 42 0.87 17.35 11.69
N GLY A 43 -0.46 17.33 11.83
CA GLY A 43 -1.25 18.52 12.17
C GLY A 43 -1.63 19.42 10.98
N ILE A 44 -1.21 19.07 9.75
CA ILE A 44 -1.61 19.77 8.52
C ILE A 44 -2.81 19.04 7.92
N PRO A 45 -4.02 19.63 7.90
CA PRO A 45 -5.20 18.98 7.34
C PRO A 45 -5.09 18.78 5.83
N TRP A 46 -5.71 17.72 5.31
CA TRP A 46 -5.89 17.57 3.87
C TRP A 46 -6.71 18.72 3.30
N GLY A 47 -6.41 19.14 2.07
CA GLY A 47 -7.08 20.28 1.43
C GLY A 47 -6.68 21.66 1.98
N ALA A 48 -5.91 21.72 3.07
CA ALA A 48 -5.45 22.99 3.61
C ALA A 48 -4.59 23.74 2.59
N THR A 49 -4.79 25.05 2.48
CA THR A 49 -3.89 25.90 1.70
C THR A 49 -2.50 25.80 2.30
N PHE A 50 -1.55 25.30 1.51
CA PHE A 50 -0.19 25.08 1.96
C PHE A 50 0.70 26.15 1.36
N SER A 51 1.24 27.01 2.21
CA SER A 51 2.17 28.05 1.81
C SER A 51 3.55 27.78 2.40
N GLU A 52 4.58 28.27 1.73
CA GLU A 52 5.95 28.25 2.25
C GLU A 52 5.99 28.95 3.61
N THR A 53 6.29 28.20 4.66
CA THR A 53 6.59 28.76 5.97
C THR A 53 8.10 28.92 6.13
N ALA A 54 8.54 29.51 7.24
CA ALA A 54 9.96 29.60 7.58
C ALA A 54 10.64 28.22 7.70
N ASP A 55 9.87 27.13 7.84
CA ASP A 55 10.39 25.79 8.14
C ASP A 55 10.52 24.88 6.91
N PHE A 56 9.85 25.24 5.81
CA PHE A 56 9.84 24.45 4.57
C PHE A 56 10.77 25.04 3.49
N LEU A 57 11.30 24.16 2.64
CA LEU A 57 12.02 24.48 1.41
C LEU A 57 11.23 23.94 0.22
N LEU A 58 10.98 24.80 -0.77
CA LEU A 58 10.44 24.37 -2.06
C LEU A 58 11.53 23.57 -2.82
N VAL A 59 11.27 22.30 -3.07
CA VAL A 59 12.18 21.38 -3.78
C VAL A 59 11.63 20.89 -5.12
N GLU A 60 10.35 21.14 -5.38
CA GLU A 60 9.67 20.81 -6.63
C GLU A 60 8.66 21.91 -6.95
N ASN A 61 8.74 22.48 -8.15
CA ASN A 61 7.92 23.64 -8.54
C ASN A 61 7.36 23.43 -9.94
N SER A 62 6.26 22.69 -10.03
CA SER A 62 5.48 22.49 -11.25
C SER A 62 4.17 23.29 -11.18
N PRO A 63 3.50 23.57 -12.32
CA PRO A 63 2.31 24.42 -12.34
C PRO A 63 1.18 23.97 -11.41
N GLN A 64 0.98 22.66 -11.27
CA GLN A 64 -0.09 22.10 -10.43
C GLN A 64 0.43 21.42 -9.16
N ILE A 65 1.72 21.06 -9.12
CA ILE A 65 2.32 20.32 -8.01
C ILE A 65 3.49 21.12 -7.48
N LYS A 66 3.44 21.44 -6.19
CA LYS A 66 4.61 21.94 -5.46
C LYS A 66 4.99 20.95 -4.38
N GLY A 67 6.29 20.73 -4.23
CA GLY A 67 6.85 19.84 -3.24
C GLY A 67 7.79 20.55 -2.28
N TYR A 68 7.65 20.21 -1.02
CA TYR A 68 8.31 20.86 0.10
C TYR A 68 9.00 19.85 1.00
N GLU A 69 10.16 20.20 1.52
CA GLU A 69 10.89 19.43 2.53
C GLU A 69 11.23 20.34 3.72
N LEU A 70 11.36 19.76 4.91
CA LEU A 70 11.74 20.53 6.10
C LEU A 70 13.23 20.92 6.07
N LYS A 71 13.54 22.17 6.42
CA LYS A 71 14.93 22.69 6.45
C LYS A 71 15.87 21.90 7.35
N GLN A 72 15.34 21.41 8.47
CA GLN A 72 16.06 20.63 9.46
C GLN A 72 16.25 19.15 9.08
N GLY A 73 15.78 18.75 7.90
CA GLY A 73 15.69 17.36 7.48
C GLY A 73 14.40 16.68 7.95
N PRO A 74 14.17 15.42 7.55
CA PRO A 74 12.95 14.72 7.90
C PRO A 74 12.92 14.36 9.39
N PRO A 75 11.80 14.60 10.10
CA PRO A 75 11.62 14.06 11.44
C PRO A 75 11.52 12.53 11.38
N PRO A 76 11.77 11.83 12.50
CA PRO A 76 11.50 10.40 12.58
C PRO A 76 10.01 10.11 12.40
N LEU A 77 9.69 8.96 11.80
CA LEU A 77 8.33 8.47 11.66
C LEU A 77 8.05 7.45 12.77
N GLY A 78 7.45 7.93 13.87
CA GLY A 78 7.35 7.14 15.09
C GLY A 78 8.75 6.75 15.59
N PRO A 79 9.05 5.46 15.82
CA PRO A 79 10.38 5.04 16.26
C PRO A 79 11.42 4.98 15.12
N ALA A 80 11.01 5.12 13.85
CA ALA A 80 11.86 4.88 12.69
C ALA A 80 12.54 6.14 12.17
N LYS A 81 13.83 6.04 11.81
CA LYS A 81 14.52 7.07 11.03
C LYS A 81 14.17 6.92 9.55
N VAL A 82 14.01 8.04 8.86
CA VAL A 82 13.67 8.06 7.43
C VAL A 82 14.68 8.92 6.68
N ASP A 83 14.87 8.63 5.39
CA ASP A 83 15.86 9.31 4.55
C ASP A 83 15.33 10.64 4.02
N SER A 84 14.03 10.68 3.67
CA SER A 84 13.37 11.91 3.23
C SER A 84 11.88 11.90 3.52
N MET A 85 11.31 13.10 3.64
CA MET A 85 9.88 13.33 3.83
C MET A 85 9.49 14.58 3.04
N ARG A 86 8.68 14.39 2.00
CA ARG A 86 8.24 15.45 1.08
C ARG A 86 6.74 15.65 1.18
N PHE A 87 6.35 16.91 1.38
CA PHE A 87 4.98 17.38 1.46
C PHE A 87 4.59 17.93 0.09
N LEU A 88 3.54 17.39 -0.50
CA LEU A 88 3.10 17.72 -1.84
C LEU A 88 1.74 18.42 -1.79
N THR A 89 1.63 19.44 -2.62
CA THR A 89 0.39 20.14 -2.89
C THR A 89 -0.11 19.81 -4.28
N TYR A 90 -1.42 19.86 -4.46
CA TYR A 90 -2.07 19.85 -5.77
C TYR A 90 -2.96 21.09 -5.88
N ASN A 91 -2.73 21.92 -6.89
CA ASN A 91 -3.40 23.22 -7.07
C ASN A 91 -3.37 24.13 -5.81
N GLY A 92 -2.29 24.05 -5.02
CA GLY A 92 -2.09 24.86 -3.80
C GLY A 92 -2.65 24.26 -2.51
N GLU A 93 -3.32 23.10 -2.60
CA GLU A 93 -3.88 22.39 -1.46
C GLU A 93 -3.01 21.21 -1.05
N PHE A 94 -2.84 20.98 0.26
CA PHE A 94 -2.08 19.85 0.78
C PHE A 94 -2.76 18.52 0.46
N ALA A 95 -2.06 17.65 -0.27
CA ALA A 95 -2.68 16.46 -0.88
C ALA A 95 -1.93 15.16 -0.60
N ARG A 96 -0.61 15.21 -0.38
CA ARG A 96 0.19 13.98 -0.25
C ARG A 96 1.45 14.19 0.56
N VAL A 97 1.88 13.15 1.27
CA VAL A 97 3.24 13.04 1.82
C VAL A 97 3.93 11.82 1.24
N VAL A 98 5.18 12.01 0.81
CA VAL A 98 6.06 10.93 0.31
C VAL A 98 7.23 10.77 1.26
N ILE A 99 7.36 9.58 1.85
CA ILE A 99 8.45 9.27 2.78
C ILE A 99 9.31 8.18 2.15
N ARG A 100 10.63 8.32 2.22
CA ARG A 100 11.59 7.29 1.78
C ARG A 100 12.44 6.86 2.95
N TYR A 101 12.74 5.58 3.00
CA TYR A 101 13.59 5.00 4.03
C TYR A 101 14.36 3.79 3.50
N GLN A 102 15.36 3.37 4.26
CA GLN A 102 16.18 2.21 3.98
C GLN A 102 16.27 1.28 5.20
N GLY A 103 16.44 -0.01 4.95
CA GLY A 103 16.69 -1.01 5.99
C GLY A 103 15.47 -1.82 6.36
N LYS A 104 15.62 -3.16 6.35
CA LYS A 104 14.61 -4.08 6.85
C LYS A 104 14.21 -3.79 8.31
N ALA A 105 15.15 -3.43 9.18
CA ALA A 105 14.84 -3.11 10.57
C ALA A 105 13.93 -1.87 10.67
N THR A 106 14.22 -0.83 9.89
CA THR A 106 13.39 0.37 9.76
C THR A 106 12.01 0.02 9.18
N HIS A 107 11.97 -0.84 8.16
CA HIS A 107 10.72 -1.33 7.59
C HIS A 107 9.82 -1.98 8.64
N ASP A 108 10.37 -2.94 9.40
CA ASP A 108 9.63 -3.66 10.43
C ASP A 108 9.09 -2.70 11.51
N GLN A 109 9.91 -1.73 11.94
CA GLN A 109 9.49 -0.68 12.89
C GLN A 109 8.33 0.17 12.36
N ILE A 110 8.36 0.55 11.08
CA ILE A 110 7.29 1.34 10.46
C ILE A 110 6.01 0.51 10.35
N VAL A 111 6.11 -0.77 9.97
CA VAL A 111 4.95 -1.67 9.87
C VAL A 111 4.30 -1.87 11.24
N ASP A 112 5.08 -2.06 12.30
CA ASP A 112 4.56 -2.18 13.66
C ASP A 112 3.91 -0.86 14.12
N TYR A 113 4.56 0.28 13.85
CA TYR A 113 4.02 1.60 14.16
C TYR A 113 2.68 1.85 13.45
N PHE A 114 2.58 1.55 12.15
CA PHE A 114 1.35 1.74 11.39
C PHE A 114 0.24 0.81 11.85
N GLN A 115 0.55 -0.46 12.18
CA GLN A 115 -0.47 -1.36 12.74
C GLN A 115 -1.03 -0.85 14.07
N SER A 116 -0.19 -0.22 14.89
CA SER A 116 -0.62 0.37 16.17
C SER A 116 -1.52 1.60 16.02
N LEU A 117 -1.36 2.36 14.92
CA LEU A 117 -2.13 3.57 14.65
C LEU A 117 -3.39 3.32 13.84
N TYR A 118 -3.25 2.57 12.76
CA TYR A 118 -4.24 2.45 11.69
C TYR A 118 -4.96 1.11 11.71
N GLY A 119 -4.51 0.16 12.53
CA GLY A 119 -5.12 -1.15 12.68
C GLY A 119 -4.27 -2.29 12.12
N PRO A 120 -4.51 -3.52 12.60
CA PRO A 120 -3.72 -4.69 12.24
C PRO A 120 -3.87 -4.99 10.75
N LEU A 121 -2.77 -5.42 10.12
CA LEU A 121 -2.84 -5.93 8.76
C LEU A 121 -3.53 -7.29 8.79
N ASP A 122 -4.62 -7.44 8.02
CA ASP A 122 -5.23 -8.75 7.88
C ASP A 122 -4.25 -9.66 7.15
N ARG A 123 -4.00 -10.85 7.71
CA ARG A 123 -2.90 -11.73 7.24
C ARG A 123 -3.39 -12.69 6.16
N THR A 124 -4.32 -12.26 5.30
CA THR A 124 -4.83 -13.10 4.22
C THR A 124 -3.68 -13.38 3.25
N PRO A 125 -3.34 -14.66 2.96
CA PRO A 125 -2.33 -15.00 1.97
C PRO A 125 -2.64 -14.33 0.63
N GLY A 126 -1.78 -13.41 0.18
CA GLY A 126 -2.01 -12.53 -0.98
C GLY A 126 -1.85 -11.03 -0.67
N GLN A 127 -2.16 -10.60 0.56
CA GLN A 127 -1.94 -9.21 1.03
C GLN A 127 -0.48 -8.95 1.44
N ILE A 128 0.22 -10.00 1.89
CA ILE A 128 1.66 -9.97 2.15
C ILE A 128 2.30 -10.78 1.02
N ALA A 129 2.62 -10.12 -0.09
CA ALA A 129 3.51 -10.73 -1.06
C ALA A 129 4.86 -10.95 -0.36
N LYS A 130 5.16 -12.20 0.06
CA LYS A 130 6.51 -12.63 0.48
C LYS A 130 7.44 -12.73 -0.73
N GLY A 131 7.41 -11.72 -1.59
CA GLY A 131 8.19 -11.60 -2.81
C GLY A 131 9.30 -10.56 -2.67
N ALA A 132 9.97 -10.25 -3.78
CA ALA A 132 11.01 -9.20 -3.82
C ALA A 132 10.46 -7.78 -3.49
N VAL A 133 9.14 -7.60 -3.55
CA VAL A 133 8.42 -6.37 -3.23
C VAL A 133 7.23 -6.73 -2.35
N GLN A 134 7.12 -6.04 -1.22
CA GLN A 134 5.98 -6.08 -0.31
C GLN A 134 5.24 -4.75 -0.42
N GLN A 135 3.92 -4.80 -0.57
CA GLN A 135 3.06 -3.61 -0.56
C GLN A 135 1.96 -3.82 0.47
N LEU A 136 1.75 -2.81 1.32
CA LEU A 136 0.77 -2.80 2.39
C LEU A 136 -0.09 -1.55 2.21
N ASN A 137 -1.40 -1.69 2.39
CA ASN A 137 -2.34 -0.60 2.20
C ASN A 137 -3.32 -0.51 3.38
N TRP A 138 -3.44 0.69 3.93
CA TRP A 138 -4.51 1.07 4.85
C TRP A 138 -5.40 2.09 4.15
N GLN A 139 -6.70 1.88 4.20
CA GLN A 139 -7.69 2.75 3.57
C GLN A 139 -8.66 3.31 4.60
N GLY A 140 -8.72 4.63 4.70
CA GLY A 140 -9.73 5.39 5.41
C GLY A 140 -10.73 6.00 4.43
N ASP A 141 -11.65 6.80 4.96
CA ASP A 141 -12.65 7.51 4.16
C ASP A 141 -12.03 8.70 3.42
N GLU A 142 -11.08 9.40 4.07
CA GLU A 142 -10.39 10.57 3.53
C GLU A 142 -8.91 10.31 3.23
N SER A 143 -8.29 9.31 3.85
CA SER A 143 -6.88 8.98 3.63
C SER A 143 -6.65 7.61 3.02
N GLU A 144 -5.58 7.51 2.24
CA GLU A 144 -4.96 6.23 1.89
C GLU A 144 -3.49 6.23 2.30
N ILE A 145 -3.01 5.11 2.87
CA ILE A 145 -1.61 4.92 3.23
C ILE A 145 -1.07 3.70 2.50
N ILE A 146 -0.15 3.94 1.56
CA ILE A 146 0.49 2.89 0.77
C ILE A 146 1.95 2.80 1.18
N LEU A 147 2.34 1.65 1.73
CA LEU A 147 3.72 1.34 2.06
C LEU A 147 4.24 0.26 1.11
N THR A 148 5.29 0.58 0.37
CA THR A 148 5.99 -0.39 -0.49
C THR A 148 7.43 -0.56 -0.03
N TYR A 149 7.88 -1.80 0.11
CA TYR A 149 9.24 -2.16 0.48
C TYR A 149 9.81 -3.18 -0.50
N ARG A 150 11.02 -2.92 -1.00
CA ARG A 150 11.72 -3.78 -1.96
C ARG A 150 12.95 -4.38 -1.30
N SER A 151 12.95 -5.69 -1.09
CA SER A 151 14.04 -6.41 -0.41
C SER A 151 15.33 -6.43 -1.23
N SER A 152 15.26 -6.40 -2.57
CA SER A 152 16.45 -6.42 -3.43
C SER A 152 17.31 -5.15 -3.32
N THR A 153 16.71 -4.02 -2.95
CA THR A 153 17.40 -2.73 -2.76
C THR A 153 17.38 -2.27 -1.32
N ASP A 154 16.72 -3.02 -0.43
CA ASP A 154 16.50 -2.67 0.97
C ASP A 154 15.86 -1.28 1.16
N ARG A 155 14.98 -0.88 0.23
CA ARG A 155 14.37 0.46 0.21
C ARG A 155 12.87 0.42 0.34
N GLY A 156 12.34 1.37 1.09
CA GLY A 156 10.91 1.60 1.21
C GLY A 156 10.48 2.98 0.76
N ILE A 157 9.22 3.07 0.35
CA ILE A 157 8.50 4.31 0.06
C ILE A 157 7.12 4.22 0.71
N ILE A 158 6.67 5.34 1.27
CA ILE A 158 5.35 5.48 1.87
C ILE A 158 4.68 6.66 1.20
N PHE A 159 3.41 6.48 0.88
CA PHE A 159 2.50 7.54 0.48
C PHE A 159 1.43 7.68 1.55
N PHE A 160 1.22 8.90 2.03
CA PHE A 160 -0.02 9.33 2.67
C PHE A 160 -0.76 10.20 1.66
N GLU A 161 -1.99 9.87 1.33
CA GLU A 161 -2.73 10.54 0.25
C GLU A 161 -4.11 10.97 0.74
N HIS A 162 -4.53 12.17 0.33
CA HIS A 162 -5.92 12.60 0.38
C HIS A 162 -6.71 11.90 -0.73
N ARG A 163 -7.86 11.31 -0.39
CA ARG A 163 -8.75 10.58 -1.31
C ARG A 163 -9.76 11.47 -2.03
#